data_AF-A0A2W5CWX8-F1
#
_entry.id   AF-A0A2W5CWX8-F1
#
_cell.length_a   1.000
_cell.length_b   1.000
_cell.length_c   1.000
_cell.angle_alpha   90.00
_cell.angle_beta   90.00
_cell.angle_gamma   90.00
#
_symmetry.space_group_name_H-M   'P 1'
#
loop_
_entity.id
_entity.type
_entity.pdbx_description
1 polymer ?
#
loop_
_entity_poly.entity_id
_entity_poly.type
_entity_poly.pdbx_seq_one_letter_code
_entity_poly.pdbx_strand_id
1 'polypeptide(L)' 'MNCLICNADAHEFHNGFEGIECECHHCGHYAITDALLKIRHGRHFDVFDTRVLLAVLRGEHPHAVPVITEANVYWQRLLA' A
#
# COMPACT_ATOMS: atom_id res chain seq x y z
N MET A 1 -3.17 9.62 -9.26
CA MET A 1 -3.39 9.80 -7.80
C MET A 1 -2.04 10.01 -7.11
N ASN A 2 -2.01 10.28 -5.80
CA ASN A 2 -0.76 10.20 -5.04
C ASN A 2 -0.61 8.80 -4.43
N CYS A 3 0.59 8.23 -4.48
CA CYS A 3 0.93 6.98 -3.80
C CYS A 3 0.57 7.10 -2.32
N LEU A 4 -0.33 6.23 -1.84
CA LEU A 4 -0.79 6.28 -0.45
C LEU A 4 0.34 5.98 0.57
N ILE A 5 1.42 5.31 0.13
CA ILE A 5 2.60 4.98 0.94
C ILE A 5 3.56 6.17 1.02
N CYS A 6 4.08 6.66 -0.12
CA CYS A 6 5.18 7.63 -0.14
C CYS A 6 4.80 9.04 -0.65
N ASN A 7 3.53 9.27 -0.98
CA ASN A 7 2.97 10.52 -1.49
C ASN A 7 3.56 11.03 -2.83
N ALA A 8 4.42 10.26 -3.50
CA ALA A 8 4.85 10.54 -4.87
C ALA A 8 3.72 10.27 -5.87
N ASP A 9 3.85 10.75 -7.11
CA ASP A 9 2.89 10.46 -8.17
C ASP A 9 2.75 8.94 -8.41
N ALA A 10 1.50 8.51 -8.61
CA ALA A 10 1.16 7.12 -8.88
C ALA A 10 0.01 7.00 -9.88
N HIS A 11 0.04 5.93 -10.66
CA HIS A 11 -1.05 5.52 -11.54
C HIS A 11 -2.03 4.64 -10.76
N GLU A 12 -3.32 4.94 -10.84
CA GLU A 12 -4.39 4.13 -10.23
C GLU A 12 -5.00 3.25 -11.30
N PHE A 13 -5.23 1.97 -10.98
CA PHE A 13 -5.93 1.04 -11.85
C PHE A 13 -7.38 0.89 -11.40
N HIS A 14 -8.31 0.95 -12.35
CA HIS A 14 -9.73 0.68 -12.13
C HIS A 14 -10.10 -0.68 -12.74
N ASN A 15 -9.81 -1.76 -12.01
CA ASN A 15 -9.94 -3.14 -12.49
C ASN A 15 -10.98 -3.99 -11.73
N GLY A 16 -11.83 -3.36 -10.91
CA GLY A 16 -12.87 -4.05 -10.13
C GLY A 16 -12.38 -4.70 -8.83
N PHE A 17 -11.13 -4.46 -8.43
CA PHE A 17 -10.65 -4.81 -7.09
C PHE A 17 -11.41 -4.04 -6.00
N GLU A 18 -11.76 -4.70 -4.88
CA GLU A 18 -12.40 -4.08 -3.71
C GLU A 18 -11.37 -3.27 -2.89
N GLY A 19 -10.99 -2.12 -3.44
CA GLY A 19 -9.97 -1.25 -2.88
C GLY A 19 -9.31 -0.39 -3.94
N ILE A 20 -8.06 -0.01 -3.69
CA ILE A 20 -7.24 0.76 -4.61
C ILE A 20 -6.05 -0.09 -5.04
N GLU A 21 -5.92 -0.33 -6.34
CA GLU A 21 -4.70 -0.87 -6.96
C GLU A 21 -3.95 0.28 -7.64
N CYS A 22 -2.65 0.39 -7.40
CA CYS A 22 -1.85 1.47 -7.98
C CYS A 22 -0.39 1.10 -8.19
N GLU A 23 0.23 1.75 -9.17
CA GLU A 23 1.64 1.65 -9.49
C GLU A 23 2.36 2.98 -9.21
N CYS A 24 3.36 2.91 -8.35
CA CYS A 24 4.22 4.04 -7.99
C CYS A 24 5.67 3.72 -8.36
N HIS A 25 6.38 4.66 -8.97
CA HIS A 25 7.79 4.47 -9.34
C HIS A 25 8.70 4.13 -8.14
N HIS A 26 8.34 4.57 -6.92
CA HIS A 26 9.15 4.30 -5.72
C HIS A 26 8.71 3.06 -4.93
N CYS A 27 7.42 2.71 -4.97
CA CYS A 27 6.86 1.61 -4.16
C CYS A 27 6.53 0.36 -5.00
N GLY A 28 6.57 0.49 -6.32
CA GLY A 28 6.15 -0.52 -7.29
C GLY A 28 4.62 -0.63 -7.39
N HIS A 29 4.17 -1.73 -7.99
CA HIS A 29 2.76 -2.11 -8.07
C HIS A 29 2.29 -2.74 -6.75
N TYR A 30 1.17 -2.26 -6.21
CA TYR A 30 0.53 -2.77 -4.99
C TYR A 30 -0.96 -2.43 -4.94
N ALA A 31 -1.70 -3.12 -4.06
CA ALA A 31 -3.10 -2.84 -3.78
C ALA A 31 -3.36 -2.62 -2.27
N ILE A 32 -4.43 -1.90 -1.95
CA ILE A 32 -4.89 -1.62 -0.58
C ILE A 32 -6.38 -1.92 -0.51
N THR A 33 -6.80 -2.76 0.44
CA THR A 33 -8.22 -3.12 0.61
C THR A 33 -9.09 -1.95 1.06
N ASP A 34 -10.35 -1.95 0.64
CA ASP A 34 -11.36 -0.99 1.10
C ASP A 34 -11.54 -0.97 2.63
N ALA A 35 -11.41 -2.14 3.27
CA ALA A 35 -11.45 -2.26 4.73
C ALA A 35 -10.33 -1.43 5.40
N LEU A 36 -9.11 -1.50 4.88
CA LEU A 36 -7.99 -0.69 5.36
C LEU A 36 -8.19 0.80 5.06
N LEU A 37 -8.69 1.15 3.87
CA LEU A 37 -8.98 2.55 3.51
C LEU A 37 -9.98 3.19 4.46
N LYS A 38 -11.03 2.46 4.86
CA LYS A 38 -12.04 2.92 5.83
C LYS A 38 -11.43 3.27 7.18
N ILE A 39 -10.46 2.50 7.68
CA ILE A 39 -9.84 2.76 8.99
C ILE A 39 -8.64 3.70 8.92
N ARG A 40 -8.11 4.03 7.73
CA ARG A 40 -6.91 4.84 7.58
C ARG A 40 -7.07 6.23 8.22
N HIS A 41 -8.22 6.90 8.06
CA HIS A 41 -8.58 8.18 8.70
C HIS A 41 -7.42 9.18 8.90
N GLY A 42 -6.71 9.53 7.81
CA GLY A 42 -5.60 10.50 7.86
C GLY A 42 -4.28 9.97 8.43
N ARG A 43 -4.20 8.70 8.84
CA ARG A 43 -2.95 8.05 9.21
C ARG A 43 -2.08 7.81 7.98
N HIS A 44 -0.79 8.01 8.17
CA HIS A 44 0.22 7.74 7.16
C HIS A 44 0.84 6.36 7.39
N PHE A 45 1.13 5.66 6.30
CA PHE A 45 1.89 4.41 6.38
C PHE A 45 3.33 4.71 6.78
N ASP A 46 3.95 3.80 7.53
CA ASP A 46 5.39 3.82 7.65
C ASP A 46 6.00 3.42 6.30
N VAL A 47 6.68 4.35 5.64
CA VAL A 47 7.18 4.15 4.28
C VAL A 47 8.20 3.01 4.22
N PHE A 48 9.06 2.90 5.23
CA PHE A 48 10.14 1.93 5.22
C PHE A 48 9.59 0.53 5.46
N ASP A 49 8.84 0.33 6.55
CA ASP A 49 8.30 -0.98 6.91
C ASP A 49 7.31 -1.49 5.85
N THR A 50 6.51 -0.59 5.27
CA THR A 50 5.59 -0.96 4.19
C THR A 50 6.35 -1.43 2.94
N ARG A 51 7.47 -0.80 2.58
CA ARG A 51 8.28 -1.27 1.44
C ARG A 51 8.92 -2.62 1.70
N VAL A 52 9.35 -2.88 2.93
CA VAL A 52 9.85 -4.20 3.34
C VAL A 52 8.75 -5.25 3.19
N LEU A 53 7.55 -4.98 3.69
CA LEU A 53 6.38 -5.87 3.50
C LEU A 53 6.12 -6.17 2.01
N LEU A 54 6.06 -5.14 1.17
CA LEU A 54 5.81 -5.31 -0.26
C LEU A 54 6.90 -6.17 -0.93
N ALA A 55 8.16 -6.03 -0.53
CA ALA A 55 9.25 -6.86 -1.05
C ALA A 55 9.09 -8.33 -0.63
N VAL A 56 8.70 -8.59 0.63
CA VAL A 56 8.43 -9.96 1.13
C VAL A 56 7.28 -10.60 0.36
N LEU A 57 6.14 -9.91 0.22
CA LEU A 57 4.98 -10.44 -0.49
C LEU A 57 5.27 -10.77 -1.96
N ARG A 58 6.11 -9.97 -2.63
CA ARG A 58 6.57 -10.26 -3.99
C ARG A 58 7.47 -11.50 -4.05
N GLY A 59 8.31 -11.71 -3.04
CA GLY A 59 9.15 -12.90 -2.95
C GLY A 59 8.34 -14.18 -2.75
N GLU A 60 7.30 -14.12 -1.91
CA GLU A 60 6.40 -15.24 -1.64
C GLU A 60 5.43 -15.53 -2.79
N HIS A 61 4.99 -14.47 -3.49
CA HIS A 61 4.02 -14.57 -4.58
C HIS A 61 4.43 -13.71 -5.81
N PRO A 62 5.40 -14.15 -6.63
CA PRO A 62 5.99 -13.34 -7.70
C PRO A 62 5.02 -12.89 -8.81
N HIS A 63 3.90 -13.59 -8.97
CA HIS A 63 2.90 -13.31 -10.01
C HIS A 63 1.65 -12.62 -9.47
N ALA A 64 1.61 -12.31 -8.17
CA ALA A 64 0.48 -11.63 -7.54
C ALA A 64 0.83 -10.16 -7.26
N VAL A 65 -0.17 -9.30 -7.34
CA VAL A 65 -0.07 -7.92 -6.84
C VAL A 65 -0.05 -7.98 -5.31
N PRO A 66 0.98 -7.44 -4.64
CA PRO A 66 1.00 -7.38 -3.17
C PRO A 66 -0.18 -6.57 -2.63
N VAL A 67 -0.88 -7.11 -1.62
CA VAL A 67 -2.05 -6.46 -1.02
C VAL A 67 -1.76 -6.06 0.43
N ILE A 68 -1.96 -4.78 0.73
CA ILE A 68 -1.92 -4.24 2.09
C ILE A 68 -3.34 -4.27 2.66
N THR A 69 -3.48 -4.85 3.84
CA THR A 69 -4.74 -5.05 4.57
C THR A 69 -4.61 -4.56 6.01
N GLU A 70 -5.73 -4.51 6.73
CA GLU A 70 -5.78 -4.24 8.16
C GLU A 70 -4.94 -5.21 9.01
N ALA A 71 -4.60 -6.40 8.49
CA ALA A 71 -3.83 -7.42 9.19
C ALA A 71 -2.30 -7.24 9.05
N ASN A 72 -1.83 -6.54 8.01
CA ASN A 72 -0.40 -6.39 7.72
C ASN A 72 0.08 -4.93 7.60
N VAL A 73 -0.77 -3.96 7.95
CA VAL A 73 -0.45 -2.54 7.84
C VAL A 73 0.58 -2.07 8.87
N TYR A 74 1.55 -1.26 8.42
CA TYR A 74 2.48 -0.52 9.27
C TYR A 74 2.13 0.97 9.25
N TRP A 75 1.80 1.54 10.40
CA TRP A 75 1.49 2.96 10.56
C TRP A 75 2.72 3.74 11.01
N GLN A 76 2.90 4.93 10.45
CA GLN A 76 3.90 5.88 10.93
C GLN A 76 3.60 6.20 12.40
N ARG A 77 4.60 6.00 13.27
CA ARG A 77 4.50 6.41 14.67
C ARG A 77 4.62 7.93 14.73
N LEU A 78 3.66 8.59 15.37
CA LEU A 78 3.86 9.98 15.77
C LEU A 78 4.96 9.96 16.84
N LEU A 79 6.08 10.64 16.56
CA LEU A 79 7.05 10.94 17.60
C LEU A 79 6.35 11.88 18.57
N ALA A 80 6.14 11.41 19.80
CA ALA A 80 5.60 12.21 20.91
C ALA A 80 6.62 13.26 21.37
#